data_AF-A0A1F4M4V2-F1
#
_entry.id   AF-A0A1F4M4V2-F1
#
_cell.length_a   1.000
_cell.length_b   1.000
_cell.length_c   1.000
_cell.angle_alpha   90.00
_cell.angle_beta   90.00
_cell.angle_gamma   90.00
#
_symmetry.space_group_name_H-M   'P 1'
#
loop_
_entity.id
_entity.type
_entity.pdbx_description
1 polymer ?
#
loop_
_entity_poly.entity_id
_entity_poly.type
_entity_poly.pdbx_seq_one_letter_code
_entity_poly.pdbx_strand_id
1 'polypeptide(L)'
;MDTPAKPAKSKTRFASVQPVLEKLFELYPQLFGERFLPLKLGIFQELLAAHPDDFQRESLKAALGVHTRSTRYLQSVAAGQKRHDLQGKPVDDVAPEHIFLSIVELFQRRQARSGEDLRPKLRAQLLAAFEKSGLTRQDYLARIGTPAEVIQVLLDEVLSEVEQQRARRAALRQAFEASGQSVEAFADALGMRVGDVQAALK
;
A
#
# COMPACT_ATOMS: atom_id res chain seq x y z
N MET A 1 14.28 39.59 -11.80
CA MET A 1 14.53 38.31 -11.12
C MET A 1 13.38 37.37 -11.48
N ASP A 2 13.42 36.78 -12.67
CA ASP A 2 12.38 35.88 -13.16
C ASP A 2 12.83 34.43 -13.00
N THR A 3 12.02 33.64 -12.30
CA THR A 3 12.24 32.20 -12.10
C THR A 3 11.59 31.45 -13.27
N PRO A 4 12.26 30.53 -13.98
CA PRO A 4 11.65 29.88 -15.12
C PRO A 4 10.69 28.77 -14.69
N ALA A 5 9.42 28.91 -15.06
CA ALA A 5 8.41 27.86 -15.00
C ALA A 5 8.73 26.72 -16.00
N LYS A 6 8.61 25.46 -15.58
CA LYS A 6 8.73 24.31 -16.49
C LYS A 6 7.69 23.21 -16.23
N PRO A 7 6.49 23.28 -16.86
CA PRO A 7 5.54 22.17 -16.89
C PRO A 7 5.32 21.54 -18.29
N ALA A 8 6.04 21.95 -19.34
CA ALA A 8 5.69 21.57 -20.72
C ALA A 8 5.94 20.10 -21.09
N LYS A 9 7.03 19.47 -20.59
CA LYS A 9 7.45 18.13 -21.06
C LYS A 9 6.54 16.97 -20.60
N SER A 10 5.86 17.09 -19.45
CA SER A 10 4.99 16.03 -18.93
C SER A 10 3.64 15.97 -19.66
N LYS A 11 3.07 17.13 -20.02
CA LYS A 11 1.84 17.22 -20.81
C LYS A 11 2.01 16.58 -22.19
N THR A 12 3.14 16.82 -22.86
CA THR A 12 3.45 16.20 -24.17
C THR A 12 3.53 14.67 -24.08
N ARG A 13 4.14 14.13 -23.01
CA ARG A 13 4.23 12.67 -22.82
C ARG A 13 2.88 12.01 -22.51
N PHE A 14 2.01 12.67 -21.75
CA PHE A 14 0.67 12.14 -21.51
C PHE A 14 -0.16 12.11 -22.80
N ALA A 15 -0.15 13.21 -23.55
CA ALA A 15 -0.86 13.30 -24.82
C ALA A 15 -0.40 12.22 -25.81
N SER A 16 0.90 11.90 -25.86
CA SER A 16 1.42 10.85 -26.76
C SER A 16 1.01 9.43 -26.40
N VAL A 17 0.60 9.15 -25.15
CA VAL A 17 0.19 7.81 -24.70
C VAL A 17 -1.31 7.69 -24.46
N GLN A 18 -2.05 8.80 -24.60
CA GLN A 18 -3.48 8.85 -24.34
C GLN A 18 -4.28 7.85 -25.20
N PRO A 19 -4.05 7.70 -26.52
CA PRO A 19 -4.78 6.72 -27.32
C PRO A 19 -4.58 5.27 -26.83
N VAL A 20 -3.37 4.95 -26.35
CA VAL A 20 -3.05 3.62 -25.80
C VAL A 20 -3.78 3.40 -24.47
N LEU A 21 -3.88 4.43 -23.63
CA LEU A 21 -4.64 4.36 -22.37
C LEU A 21 -6.15 4.21 -22.63
N GLU A 22 -6.69 4.91 -23.62
CA GLU A 22 -8.10 4.80 -24.04
C GLU A 22 -8.39 3.37 -24.55
N LYS A 23 -7.52 2.81 -25.40
CA LYS A 23 -7.64 1.43 -25.85
C LYS A 23 -7.56 0.42 -24.69
N LEU A 24 -6.66 0.62 -23.71
CA LEU A 24 -6.60 -0.21 -22.50
C LEU A 24 -7.89 -0.12 -21.67
N PHE A 25 -8.49 1.07 -21.57
CA PHE A 25 -9.77 1.27 -20.91
C PHE A 25 -10.90 0.49 -21.61
N GLU A 26 -10.96 0.56 -22.94
CA GLU A 26 -11.97 -0.13 -23.74
C GLU A 26 -11.85 -1.66 -23.62
N LEU A 27 -10.63 -2.19 -23.73
CA LEU A 27 -10.38 -3.62 -23.69
C LEU A 27 -10.49 -4.22 -22.28
N TYR A 28 -10.07 -3.48 -21.25
CA TYR A 28 -9.94 -3.96 -19.88
C TYR A 28 -10.51 -2.96 -18.84
N PRO A 29 -11.80 -2.65 -18.91
CA PRO A 29 -12.43 -1.63 -18.05
C PRO A 29 -12.36 -1.99 -16.56
N GLN A 30 -12.29 -3.26 -16.19
CA GLN A 30 -12.13 -3.65 -14.78
C GLN A 30 -10.75 -3.29 -14.18
N LEU A 31 -9.71 -3.12 -14.99
CA LEU A 31 -8.35 -2.83 -14.55
C LEU A 31 -8.00 -1.35 -14.73
N PHE A 32 -8.38 -0.78 -15.88
CA PHE A 32 -7.98 0.56 -16.31
C PHE A 32 -9.14 1.56 -16.26
N GLY A 33 -10.35 1.10 -15.93
CA GLY A 33 -11.58 1.88 -15.98
C GLY A 33 -11.81 2.78 -14.78
N GLU A 34 -13.06 2.86 -14.31
CA GLU A 34 -13.39 3.72 -13.17
C GLU A 34 -12.69 3.27 -11.89
N ARG A 35 -12.44 1.97 -11.70
CA ARG A 35 -11.68 1.49 -10.54
C ARG A 35 -10.36 0.93 -11.03
N PHE A 36 -9.27 1.47 -10.50
CA PHE A 36 -7.94 0.99 -10.82
C PHE A 36 -7.60 -0.14 -9.84
N LEU A 37 -7.01 -1.21 -10.36
CA LEU A 37 -6.57 -2.36 -9.59
C LEU A 37 -5.06 -2.56 -9.77
N PRO A 38 -4.33 -3.03 -8.75
CA PRO A 38 -2.93 -3.39 -8.91
C PRO A 38 -2.77 -4.45 -10.00
N LEU A 39 -1.82 -4.27 -10.90
CA LEU A 39 -1.64 -5.19 -12.03
C LEU A 39 -0.78 -6.40 -11.62
N LYS A 40 -1.09 -7.57 -12.19
CA LYS A 40 -0.26 -8.78 -12.12
C LYS A 40 1.16 -8.53 -12.63
N LEU A 41 2.14 -9.22 -12.06
CA LEU A 41 3.50 -9.18 -12.58
C LEU A 41 3.55 -9.85 -13.96
N GLY A 42 4.18 -9.21 -14.94
CA GLY A 42 4.20 -9.69 -16.32
C GLY A 42 3.03 -9.25 -17.19
N ILE A 43 2.08 -8.46 -16.67
CA ILE A 43 0.90 -7.97 -17.42
C ILE A 43 1.25 -7.31 -18.76
N PHE A 44 2.41 -6.67 -18.85
CA PHE A 44 2.90 -6.05 -20.07
C PHE A 44 3.09 -7.05 -21.21
N GLN A 45 3.67 -8.21 -20.92
CA GLN A 45 3.91 -9.25 -21.91
C GLN A 45 2.60 -9.94 -22.29
N GLU A 46 1.69 -10.13 -21.33
CA GLU A 46 0.35 -10.66 -21.59
C GLU A 46 -0.46 -9.72 -22.49
N LEU A 47 -0.39 -8.41 -22.28
CA LEU A 47 -1.05 -7.40 -23.13
C LEU A 47 -0.52 -7.42 -24.56
N LEU A 48 0.80 -7.50 -24.75
CA LEU A 48 1.40 -7.59 -26.09
C LEU A 48 1.05 -8.90 -26.80
N ALA A 49 1.00 -10.01 -26.06
CA ALA A 49 0.63 -11.30 -26.64
C ALA A 49 -0.85 -11.39 -27.00
N ALA A 50 -1.72 -10.80 -26.18
CA ALA A 50 -3.17 -10.80 -26.41
C ALA A 50 -3.58 -9.86 -27.55
N HIS A 51 -2.87 -8.74 -27.73
CA HIS A 51 -3.23 -7.69 -28.70
C HIS A 51 -2.00 -7.19 -29.49
N PRO A 52 -1.38 -8.06 -30.31
CA PRO A 52 -0.14 -7.72 -31.02
C PRO A 52 -0.32 -6.61 -32.06
N ASP A 53 -1.52 -6.50 -32.65
CA ASP A 53 -1.82 -5.51 -33.68
C ASP A 53 -2.29 -4.16 -33.08
N ASP A 54 -2.83 -4.16 -31.86
CA ASP A 54 -3.30 -2.93 -31.19
C ASP A 54 -2.20 -2.23 -30.39
N PHE A 55 -1.18 -2.96 -29.90
CA PHE A 55 -0.16 -2.40 -29.00
C PHE A 55 1.27 -2.47 -29.53
N GLN A 56 1.88 -1.30 -29.70
CA GLN A 56 3.33 -1.17 -29.92
C GLN A 56 4.07 -1.16 -28.57
N ARG A 57 5.17 -1.93 -28.48
CA ARG A 57 5.93 -2.20 -27.24
C ARG A 57 6.26 -0.94 -26.43
N GLU A 58 6.86 0.06 -27.07
CA GLU A 58 7.34 1.29 -26.42
C GLU A 58 6.17 2.15 -25.94
N SER A 59 5.13 2.28 -26.77
CA SER A 59 3.93 3.06 -26.46
C SER A 59 3.15 2.46 -25.30
N LEU A 60 3.00 1.13 -25.27
CA LEU A 60 2.36 0.41 -24.18
C LEU A 60 3.15 0.53 -22.88
N LYS A 61 4.48 0.38 -22.95
CA LYS A 61 5.35 0.57 -21.79
C LYS A 61 5.21 1.99 -21.21
N ALA A 62 5.15 3.00 -22.07
CA ALA A 62 4.96 4.38 -21.66
C ALA A 62 3.56 4.61 -21.05
N ALA A 63 2.50 4.06 -21.65
CA ALA A 63 1.13 4.13 -21.14
C ALA A 63 1.00 3.47 -19.76
N LEU A 64 1.49 2.24 -19.59
CA LEU A 64 1.53 1.57 -18.28
C LEU A 64 2.37 2.34 -17.26
N GLY A 65 3.46 2.97 -17.70
CA GLY A 65 4.27 3.84 -16.84
C GLY A 65 3.52 5.09 -16.35
N VAL A 66 2.61 5.64 -17.16
CA VAL A 66 1.70 6.72 -16.74
C VAL A 66 0.62 6.20 -15.80
N HIS A 67 -0.03 5.09 -16.16
CA HIS A 67 -1.10 4.47 -15.38
C HIS A 67 -0.63 4.13 -13.95
N THR A 68 0.49 3.40 -13.83
CA THR A 68 1.00 2.91 -12.55
C THR A 68 1.58 4.00 -11.63
N ARG A 69 1.81 5.22 -12.14
CA ARG A 69 2.22 6.39 -11.34
C ARG A 69 1.06 7.33 -11.02
N SER A 70 -0.12 7.08 -11.56
CA SER A 70 -1.30 7.89 -11.29
C SER A 70 -1.72 7.80 -9.81
N THR A 71 -2.31 8.86 -9.28
CA THR A 71 -2.79 8.87 -7.88
C THR A 71 -3.82 7.76 -7.63
N ARG A 72 -4.72 7.51 -8.58
CA ARG A 72 -5.74 6.45 -8.49
C ARG A 72 -5.11 5.07 -8.37
N TYR A 73 -4.07 4.80 -9.17
CA TYR A 73 -3.36 3.53 -9.09
C TYR A 73 -2.67 3.36 -7.74
N LEU A 74 -1.90 4.37 -7.31
CA LEU A 74 -1.20 4.33 -6.01
C LEU A 74 -2.17 4.16 -4.84
N GLN A 75 -3.38 4.72 -4.92
CA GLN A 75 -4.43 4.50 -3.91
C GLN A 75 -4.86 3.03 -3.84
N SER A 76 -5.00 2.34 -4.97
CA SER A 76 -5.33 0.91 -5.01
C SER A 76 -4.23 0.05 -4.37
N VAL A 77 -2.96 0.40 -4.62
CA VAL A 77 -1.78 -0.28 -4.06
C VAL A 77 -1.67 -0.01 -2.57
N ALA A 78 -1.81 1.26 -2.13
CA ALA A 78 -1.78 1.66 -0.73
C ALA A 78 -2.91 1.03 0.10
N ALA A 79 -4.06 0.75 -0.52
CA ALA A 79 -5.15 0.00 0.11
C ALA A 79 -4.83 -1.50 0.32
N GLY A 80 -3.71 -1.99 -0.24
CA GLY A 80 -3.30 -3.39 -0.14
C GLY A 80 -4.28 -4.33 -0.82
N GLN A 81 -4.87 -3.90 -1.94
CA GLN A 81 -5.64 -4.79 -2.81
C GLN A 81 -4.72 -5.82 -3.47
N LYS A 82 -5.27 -6.97 -3.87
CA LYS A 82 -4.52 -7.97 -4.64
C LYS A 82 -4.18 -7.44 -6.03
N ARG A 83 -3.15 -8.02 -6.63
CA ARG A 83 -2.87 -7.91 -8.05
C ARG A 83 -3.92 -8.66 -8.84
N HIS A 84 -4.27 -8.16 -10.01
CA HIS A 84 -5.28 -8.74 -10.88
C HIS A 84 -4.70 -9.04 -12.26
N ASP A 85 -5.12 -10.17 -12.83
CA ASP A 85 -4.82 -10.55 -14.21
C ASP A 85 -5.72 -9.81 -15.22
N LEU A 86 -5.52 -10.04 -16.52
CA LEU A 86 -6.29 -9.42 -17.60
C LEU A 86 -7.79 -9.73 -17.54
N GLN A 87 -8.17 -10.85 -16.92
CA GLN A 87 -9.57 -11.21 -16.72
C GLN A 87 -10.17 -10.54 -15.48
N GLY A 88 -9.38 -9.77 -14.73
CA GLY A 88 -9.81 -9.11 -13.50
C GLY A 88 -9.88 -10.04 -12.30
N LYS A 89 -9.24 -11.21 -12.36
CA LYS A 89 -9.21 -12.14 -11.23
C LYS A 89 -8.05 -11.78 -10.31
N PRO A 90 -8.25 -11.78 -8.98
CA PRO A 90 -7.16 -11.59 -8.03
C PRO A 90 -6.19 -12.77 -8.06
N VAL A 91 -4.88 -12.49 -8.13
CA VAL A 91 -3.83 -13.50 -8.28
C VAL A 91 -2.83 -13.46 -7.12
N ASP A 92 -2.16 -12.33 -6.90
CA ASP A 92 -1.05 -12.20 -5.95
C ASP A 92 -1.29 -11.06 -4.97
N ASP A 93 -0.69 -11.12 -3.80
CA ASP A 93 -0.65 -9.97 -2.90
C ASP A 93 0.33 -8.91 -3.40
N VAL A 94 0.02 -7.64 -3.14
CA VAL A 94 0.99 -6.56 -3.33
C VAL A 94 2.04 -6.67 -2.23
N ALA A 95 3.31 -6.69 -2.63
CA ALA A 95 4.41 -6.78 -1.68
C ALA A 95 4.41 -5.59 -0.69
N PRO A 96 4.73 -5.80 0.59
CA PRO A 96 4.69 -4.76 1.63
C PRO A 96 5.46 -3.47 1.27
N GLU A 97 6.62 -3.59 0.64
CA GLU A 97 7.43 -2.46 0.20
C GLU A 97 6.72 -1.59 -0.84
N HIS A 98 5.92 -2.18 -1.74
CA HIS A 98 5.13 -1.41 -2.71
C HIS A 98 3.95 -0.67 -2.06
N ILE A 99 3.35 -1.27 -1.03
CA ILE A 99 2.29 -0.62 -0.23
C ILE A 99 2.89 0.59 0.50
N PHE A 100 4.01 0.39 1.19
CA PHE A 100 4.74 1.45 1.89
C PHE A 100 5.09 2.61 0.96
N LEU A 101 5.75 2.34 -0.17
CA LEU A 101 6.14 3.35 -1.14
C LEU A 101 4.94 4.13 -1.68
N SER A 102 3.81 3.45 -1.92
CA SER A 102 2.58 4.11 -2.39
C SER A 102 1.96 5.02 -1.34
N ILE A 103 1.94 4.60 -0.06
CA ILE A 103 1.48 5.43 1.05
C ILE A 103 2.34 6.70 1.17
N VAL A 104 3.67 6.55 1.15
CA VAL A 104 4.62 7.66 1.27
C VAL A 104 4.51 8.63 0.09
N GLU A 105 4.44 8.12 -1.14
CA GLU A 105 4.27 8.94 -2.35
C GLU A 105 2.95 9.74 -2.32
N LEU A 106 1.84 9.11 -1.91
CA LEU A 106 0.55 9.79 -1.77
C LEU A 106 0.59 10.87 -0.68
N PHE A 107 1.23 10.58 0.45
CA PHE A 107 1.44 11.56 1.52
C PHE A 107 2.23 12.76 1.00
N GLN A 108 3.37 12.54 0.35
CA GLN A 108 4.22 13.60 -0.18
C GLN A 108 3.48 14.48 -1.21
N ARG A 109 2.74 13.86 -2.14
CA ARG A 109 1.91 14.58 -3.13
C ARG A 109 0.86 15.46 -2.48
N ARG A 110 0.22 14.96 -1.42
CA ARG A 110 -0.85 15.70 -0.72
C ARG A 110 -0.26 16.80 0.15
N GLN A 111 0.84 16.54 0.86
CA GLN A 111 1.52 17.51 1.70
C GLN A 111 2.07 18.69 0.88
N ALA A 112 2.60 18.42 -0.33
CA ALA A 112 3.07 19.49 -1.23
C ALA A 112 1.98 20.46 -1.70
N ARG A 113 0.70 20.10 -1.51
CA ARG A 113 -0.46 20.89 -1.95
C ARG A 113 -1.34 21.35 -0.78
N SER A 114 -0.99 20.99 0.45
CA SER A 114 -1.78 21.25 1.65
C SER A 114 -0.89 21.85 2.74
N GLY A 115 -1.41 22.84 3.46
CA GLY A 115 -0.78 23.35 4.69
C GLY A 115 -1.13 22.54 5.94
N GLU A 116 -1.98 21.51 5.82
CA GLU A 116 -2.40 20.66 6.93
C GLU A 116 -1.25 19.74 7.39
N ASP A 117 -1.21 19.43 8.69
CA ASP A 117 -0.36 18.36 9.20
C ASP A 117 -0.97 16.99 8.87
N LEU A 118 -0.42 16.31 7.86
CA LEU A 118 -0.88 15.00 7.42
C LEU A 118 -0.16 13.83 8.11
N ARG A 119 0.78 14.11 9.04
CA ARG A 119 1.54 13.07 9.75
C ARG A 119 0.65 12.11 10.54
N PRO A 120 -0.43 12.52 11.22
CA PRO A 120 -1.31 11.58 11.92
C PRO A 120 -1.94 10.55 10.97
N LYS A 121 -2.33 10.99 9.77
CA LYS A 121 -2.89 10.10 8.75
C LYS A 121 -1.82 9.14 8.21
N LEU A 122 -0.61 9.65 7.94
CA LEU A 122 0.51 8.81 7.51
C LEU A 122 0.82 7.74 8.57
N ARG A 123 0.89 8.13 9.85
CA ARG A 123 1.12 7.21 10.97
C ARG A 123 0.12 6.05 10.97
N ALA A 124 -1.17 6.37 10.90
CA ALA A 124 -2.23 5.36 10.89
C ALA A 124 -2.12 4.40 9.69
N GLN A 125 -1.77 4.91 8.51
CA GLN A 125 -1.58 4.09 7.32
C GLN A 125 -0.35 3.17 7.43
N LEU A 126 0.77 3.67 7.96
CA LEU A 126 1.97 2.88 8.19
C LEU A 126 1.75 1.78 9.22
N LEU A 127 1.02 2.09 10.30
CA LEU A 127 0.65 1.13 11.34
C LEU A 127 -0.17 -0.02 10.73
N ALA A 128 -1.24 0.31 10.03
CA ALA A 128 -2.09 -0.70 9.38
C ALA A 128 -1.33 -1.54 8.33
N ALA A 129 -0.42 -0.90 7.57
CA ALA A 129 0.40 -1.61 6.59
C ALA A 129 1.38 -2.59 7.24
N PHE A 130 2.06 -2.19 8.32
CA PHE A 130 2.98 -3.06 9.03
C PHE A 130 2.25 -4.21 9.75
N GLU A 131 1.13 -3.92 10.42
CA GLU A 131 0.31 -4.96 11.05
C GLU A 131 -0.16 -6.00 10.03
N LYS A 132 -0.75 -5.56 8.92
CA LYS A 132 -1.24 -6.44 7.85
C LYS A 132 -0.13 -7.23 7.17
N SER A 133 1.10 -6.71 7.15
CA SER A 133 2.24 -7.42 6.55
C SER A 133 2.59 -8.72 7.29
N GLY A 134 2.29 -8.81 8.59
CA GLY A 134 2.67 -9.94 9.45
C GLY A 134 4.19 -10.10 9.63
N LEU A 135 5.01 -9.21 9.07
CA LEU A 135 6.46 -9.30 9.14
C LEU A 135 7.00 -8.90 10.51
N THR A 136 8.21 -9.39 10.82
CA THR A 136 9.02 -8.86 11.92
C THR A 136 9.51 -7.46 11.56
N ARG A 137 9.91 -6.66 12.56
CA ARG A 137 10.52 -5.35 12.33
C ARG A 137 11.74 -5.46 11.41
N GLN A 138 12.60 -6.44 11.65
CA GLN A 138 13.82 -6.65 10.87
C GLN A 138 13.51 -6.94 9.40
N ASP A 139 12.60 -7.88 9.12
CA ASP A 139 12.24 -8.26 7.76
C ASP A 139 11.54 -7.12 7.00
N TYR A 140 10.71 -6.35 7.70
CA TYR A 140 10.00 -5.23 7.11
C TYR A 140 10.96 -4.11 6.70
N LEU A 141 11.90 -3.74 7.58
CA LEU A 141 12.92 -2.73 7.29
C LEU A 141 13.88 -3.18 6.18
N ALA A 142 14.27 -4.45 6.15
CA ALA A 142 15.13 -5.00 5.09
C ALA A 142 14.52 -4.86 3.69
N ARG A 143 13.18 -4.93 3.57
CA ARG A 143 12.47 -4.74 2.29
C ARG A 143 12.33 -3.28 1.88
N ILE A 144 12.15 -2.38 2.84
CA ILE A 144 11.95 -0.94 2.58
C ILE A 144 13.25 -0.23 2.24
N GLY A 145 14.36 -0.64 2.85
CA GLY A 145 15.63 0.08 2.77
C GLY A 145 15.59 1.37 3.58
N THR A 146 16.22 2.44 3.07
CA THR A 146 16.39 3.70 3.81
C THR A 146 15.51 4.81 3.24
N PRO A 147 14.33 5.09 3.84
CA PRO A 147 13.51 6.24 3.48
C PRO A 147 14.13 7.56 3.93
N ALA A 148 13.52 8.69 3.52
CA ALA A 148 13.91 10.01 4.01
C ALA A 148 13.79 10.10 5.54
N GLU A 149 14.67 10.86 6.18
CA GLU A 149 14.82 10.92 7.64
C GLU A 149 13.48 11.15 8.38
N VAL A 150 12.67 12.11 7.94
CA VAL A 150 11.36 12.40 8.54
C VAL A 150 10.42 11.19 8.48
N ILE A 151 10.49 10.40 7.41
CA ILE A 151 9.70 9.17 7.25
C ILE A 151 10.29 8.03 8.09
N GLN A 152 11.62 7.94 8.17
CA GLN A 152 12.31 6.94 8.98
C GLN A 152 11.95 7.08 10.46
N VAL A 153 12.01 8.29 11.02
CA VAL A 153 11.66 8.54 12.42
C VAL A 153 10.22 8.11 12.70
N LEU A 154 9.28 8.51 11.84
CA LEU A 154 7.88 8.12 12.00
C LEU A 154 7.67 6.60 11.87
N LEU A 155 8.38 5.96 10.94
CA LEU A 155 8.32 4.52 10.76
C LEU A 155 8.83 3.80 12.01
N ASP A 156 9.97 4.23 12.57
CA ASP A 156 10.54 3.60 13.75
C ASP A 156 9.61 3.66 14.97
N GLU A 157 8.93 4.79 15.17
CA GLU A 157 7.89 4.95 16.19
C GLU A 157 6.72 3.99 15.98
N VAL A 158 6.21 3.88 14.76
CA VAL A 158 5.10 2.99 14.41
C VAL A 158 5.49 1.52 14.64
N LEU A 159 6.68 1.12 14.19
CA LEU A 159 7.15 -0.24 14.35
C LEU A 159 7.33 -0.60 15.84
N SER A 160 7.86 0.32 16.64
CA SER A 160 8.01 0.15 18.10
C SER A 160 6.66 -0.01 18.79
N GLU A 161 5.67 0.82 18.43
CA GLU A 161 4.31 0.73 18.96
C GLU A 161 3.68 -0.64 18.67
N VAL A 162 3.77 -1.12 17.42
CA VAL A 162 3.20 -2.42 17.04
C VAL A 162 3.91 -3.57 17.75
N GLU A 163 5.24 -3.52 17.93
CA GLU A 163 5.97 -4.54 18.68
C GLU A 163 5.57 -4.57 20.17
N GLN A 164 5.43 -3.41 20.81
CA GLN A 164 4.94 -3.32 22.18
C GLN A 164 3.52 -3.90 22.32
N GLN A 165 2.64 -3.61 21.38
CA GLN A 165 1.29 -4.18 21.36
C GLN A 165 1.32 -5.70 21.17
N ARG A 166 2.14 -6.22 20.24
CA ARG A 166 2.33 -7.66 20.03
C ARG A 166 2.88 -8.35 21.29
N ALA A 167 3.89 -7.78 21.93
CA ALA A 167 4.48 -8.31 23.15
C ALA A 167 3.47 -8.32 24.31
N ARG A 168 2.69 -7.25 24.49
CA ARG A 168 1.64 -7.19 25.52
C ARG A 168 0.56 -8.25 25.30
N ARG A 169 0.11 -8.45 24.06
CA ARG A 169 -0.87 -9.49 23.72
C ARG A 169 -0.31 -10.89 23.94
N ALA A 170 0.95 -11.14 23.57
CA ALA A 170 1.62 -12.42 23.78
C ALA A 170 1.78 -12.74 25.27
N ALA A 171 2.23 -11.77 26.09
CA ALA A 171 2.36 -11.94 27.53
C ALA A 171 0.99 -12.22 28.19
N LEU A 172 -0.07 -11.51 27.78
CA LEU A 172 -1.41 -11.75 28.29
C LEU A 172 -1.92 -13.14 27.92
N ARG A 173 -1.66 -13.60 26.69
CA ARG A 173 -2.01 -14.95 26.23
C ARG A 173 -1.29 -16.03 27.03
N GLN A 174 0.01 -15.88 27.22
CA GLN A 174 0.81 -16.80 28.02
C GLN A 174 0.33 -16.85 29.48
N ALA A 175 0.03 -15.69 30.08
CA ALA A 175 -0.50 -15.61 31.44
C ALA A 175 -1.88 -16.28 31.55
N PHE A 176 -2.74 -16.09 30.55
CA PHE A 176 -4.04 -16.76 30.49
C PHE A 176 -3.89 -18.27 30.41
N GLU A 177 -3.08 -18.78 29.48
CA GLU A 177 -2.80 -20.21 29.33
C GLU A 177 -2.22 -20.83 30.60
N ALA A 178 -1.29 -20.14 31.26
CA ALA A 178 -0.69 -20.59 32.52
C ALA A 178 -1.66 -20.58 33.71
N SER A 179 -2.69 -19.72 33.69
CA SER A 179 -3.67 -19.61 34.78
C SER A 179 -4.61 -20.81 34.87
N GLY A 180 -4.89 -21.48 33.74
CA GLY A 180 -5.93 -22.52 33.65
C GLY A 180 -7.36 -22.02 33.94
N GLN A 181 -7.58 -20.71 34.03
CA GLN A 181 -8.87 -20.10 34.36
C GLN A 181 -9.76 -19.94 33.13
N SER A 182 -11.07 -19.81 33.34
CA SER A 182 -11.97 -19.26 32.33
C SER A 182 -11.61 -17.79 32.02
N VAL A 183 -11.96 -17.29 30.84
CA VAL A 183 -11.66 -15.91 30.43
C VAL A 183 -12.26 -14.88 31.39
N GLU A 184 -13.46 -15.15 31.91
CA GLU A 184 -14.18 -14.30 32.86
C GLU A 184 -13.40 -14.19 34.18
N ALA A 185 -13.08 -15.32 34.79
CA ALA A 185 -12.29 -15.37 36.03
C ALA A 185 -10.89 -14.75 35.88
N PHE A 186 -10.23 -14.95 34.73
CA PHE A 186 -8.93 -14.34 34.46
C PHE A 186 -9.02 -12.82 34.28
N ALA A 187 -10.05 -12.34 33.58
CA ALA A 187 -10.32 -10.91 33.41
C ALA A 187 -10.60 -10.24 34.76
N ASP A 188 -11.45 -10.87 35.59
CA ASP A 188 -11.76 -10.40 36.94
C ASP A 188 -10.50 -10.33 37.81
N ALA A 189 -9.65 -11.37 37.77
CA ALA A 189 -8.40 -11.42 38.53
C ALA A 189 -7.40 -10.31 38.14
N LEU A 190 -7.38 -9.89 36.87
CA LEU A 190 -6.53 -8.80 36.37
C LEU A 190 -7.21 -7.42 36.45
N GLY A 191 -8.47 -7.33 36.88
CA GLY A 191 -9.25 -6.09 36.82
C GLY A 191 -9.45 -5.57 35.39
N MET A 192 -9.46 -6.48 34.40
CA MET A 192 -9.63 -6.17 32.98
C MET A 192 -11.07 -6.45 32.55
N ARG A 193 -11.53 -5.76 31.49
CA ARG A 193 -12.81 -6.13 30.88
C ARG A 193 -12.65 -7.43 30.11
N VAL A 194 -13.63 -8.34 30.21
CA VAL A 194 -13.65 -9.61 29.47
C VAL A 194 -13.40 -9.40 27.97
N GLY A 195 -14.02 -8.36 27.38
CA GLY A 195 -13.82 -8.03 25.96
C GLY A 195 -12.38 -7.65 25.59
N ASP A 196 -11.62 -7.02 26.49
CA ASP A 196 -10.22 -6.66 26.26
C ASP A 196 -9.31 -7.90 26.26
N VAL A 197 -9.59 -8.85 27.17
CA VAL A 197 -8.91 -10.15 27.20
C VAL A 197 -9.24 -10.95 25.95
N GLN A 198 -10.52 -11.08 25.60
CA GLN A 198 -10.95 -11.77 24.38
C GLN A 198 -10.34 -11.17 23.11
N ALA A 199 -10.25 -9.85 23.01
CA ALA A 199 -9.63 -9.18 21.87
C ALA A 199 -8.13 -9.47 21.74
N ALA A 200 -7.41 -9.59 22.87
CA ALA A 200 -6.00 -9.92 22.88
C ALA A 200 -5.70 -11.40 22.62
N LEU A 201 -6.67 -12.29 22.88
CA LEU A 201 -6.57 -13.73 22.65
C LEU A 201 -6.89 -14.16 21.21
N LYS A 202 -7.56 -13.31 20.42
CA LYS A 202 -7.73 -13.52 18.97
C LYS A 202 -6.40 -13.36 18.21
#